data_AF-A0A1Y1JV40-F1
#
_entry.id   AF-A0A1Y1JV40-F1
#
_cell.length_a   1.000
_cell.length_b   1.000
_cell.length_c   1.000
_cell.angle_alpha   90.00
_cell.angle_beta   90.00
_cell.angle_gamma   90.00
#
_symmetry.space_group_name_H-M   'P 1'
#
loop_
_entity.id
_entity.type
_entity.pdbx_description
1 polymer ?
#
loop_
_entity_poly.entity_id
_entity_poly.type
_entity_poly.pdbx_seq_one_letter_code
_entity_poly.pdbx_strand_id
1 'polypeptide(L)'
;MRRKTFNPLHKISVKFSDYEGNAEGAIDAGGPSREMFRLVLEYLKNSELFTGKNKKHITLNNRCIQDNLYVEAGKIIALSLVHGGPGPHFFSQTLFSLLAYGHENTVPTLDDVDEDIRTAIVKLQELEILSDLQEMLISVSSFPI
;
A
#
# COMPACT_ATOMS: atom_id res chain seq x y z
N MET A 1 14.77 -6.54 -8.33
CA MET A 1 15.28 -7.92 -8.17
C MET A 1 15.36 -8.69 -9.51
N ARG A 2 15.85 -8.07 -10.60
CA ARG A 2 15.73 -8.66 -11.96
C ARG A 2 17.00 -9.35 -12.47
N ARG A 3 18.12 -9.26 -11.73
CA ARG A 3 19.38 -9.92 -12.10
C ARG A 3 19.25 -11.42 -11.82
N LYS A 4 19.66 -12.28 -12.76
CA LYS A 4 19.60 -13.75 -12.60
C LYS A 4 20.35 -14.28 -11.37
N THR A 5 21.38 -13.55 -10.94
CA THR A 5 22.21 -13.90 -9.78
C THR A 5 21.69 -13.34 -8.47
N PHE A 6 20.58 -12.57 -8.48
CA PHE A 6 20.00 -12.04 -7.26
C PHE A 6 19.40 -13.18 -6.43
N ASN A 7 19.80 -13.29 -5.17
CA ASN A 7 19.21 -14.17 -4.19
C ASN A 7 18.65 -13.32 -3.03
N PRO A 8 17.33 -13.34 -2.76
CA PRO A 8 16.74 -12.53 -1.70
C PRO A 8 17.21 -12.91 -0.29
N LEU A 9 17.81 -14.09 -0.11
CA LEU A 9 18.33 -14.55 1.17
C LEU A 9 19.80 -14.15 1.41
N HIS A 10 20.49 -13.64 0.38
CA HIS A 10 21.85 -13.14 0.56
C HIS A 10 21.83 -11.76 1.23
N LYS A 11 22.86 -11.49 2.04
CA LYS A 11 23.03 -10.20 2.71
C LYS A 11 22.94 -9.05 1.71
N ILE A 12 22.10 -8.08 2.01
CA ILE A 12 21.98 -6.85 1.25
C ILE A 12 23.03 -5.87 1.74
N SER A 13 23.77 -5.29 0.80
CA SER A 13 24.65 -4.15 1.03
C SER A 13 24.08 -2.95 0.28
N VAL A 14 23.87 -1.86 1.01
CA VAL A 14 23.39 -0.60 0.47
C VAL A 14 24.49 0.44 0.60
N LYS A 15 24.66 1.23 -0.46
CA LYS A 15 25.57 2.36 -0.51
C LYS A 15 24.79 3.53 -1.09
N PHE A 16 24.62 4.59 -0.30
CA PHE A 16 24.08 5.84 -0.80
C PHE A 16 25.20 6.63 -1.49
N SER A 17 24.83 7.34 -2.54
CA SER A 17 25.73 8.20 -3.29
C SER A 17 25.14 9.59 -3.40
N ASP A 18 25.99 10.60 -3.33
CA ASP A 18 25.61 11.99 -3.60
C ASP A 18 25.35 12.22 -5.10
N TYR A 19 25.06 13.47 -5.46
CA TYR A 19 24.81 13.88 -6.84
C TYR A 19 26.06 13.76 -7.74
N GLU A 20 27.26 13.69 -7.16
CA GLU A 20 28.53 13.49 -7.87
C GLU A 20 28.90 12.00 -7.99
N GLY A 21 28.08 11.10 -7.41
CA GLY A 21 28.30 9.66 -7.40
C GLY A 21 29.28 9.18 -6.32
N ASN A 22 29.71 10.07 -5.42
CA ASN A 22 30.60 9.71 -4.32
C ASN A 22 29.83 8.98 -3.24
N ALA A 23 30.49 8.00 -2.63
CA ALA A 23 29.95 7.24 -1.51
C ALA A 23 29.68 8.16 -0.32
N GLU A 24 28.47 8.12 0.23
CA GLU A 24 28.28 8.59 1.60
C GLU A 24 29.03 7.61 2.52
N GLY A 25 30.04 8.12 3.24
CA GLY A 25 30.88 7.30 4.10
C GLY A 25 30.07 6.63 5.21
N ALA A 26 29.82 5.33 5.10
CA ALA A 26 29.14 4.55 6.12
C ALA A 26 30.17 3.75 6.95
N ILE A 27 30.18 3.97 8.27
CA ILE A 27 31.02 3.21 9.21
C ILE A 27 30.39 1.83 9.48
N ASP A 28 29.06 1.73 9.42
CA ASP A 28 28.32 0.48 9.60
C ASP A 28 27.64 0.02 8.29
N ALA A 29 27.68 -1.28 8.01
CA ALA A 29 26.97 -1.84 6.84
C ALA A 29 25.45 -1.99 7.08
N GLY A 30 25.01 -1.89 8.34
CA GLY A 30 23.61 -2.07 8.76
C GLY A 30 22.77 -0.79 8.69
N GLY A 31 23.34 0.37 8.99
CA GLY A 31 22.65 1.67 8.94
C GLY A 31 22.07 1.97 7.56
N PRO A 32 22.87 1.90 6.48
CA PRO A 32 22.39 2.19 5.13
C PRO A 32 21.25 1.27 4.67
N SER A 33 21.30 -0.02 5.02
CA SER A 33 20.25 -0.98 4.64
C SER A 33 18.95 -0.73 5.40
N ARG A 34 19.01 -0.49 6.72
CA ARG A 34 17.84 -0.11 7.52
C ARG A 34 17.21 1.19 7.01
N GLU A 35 18.04 2.18 6.69
CA GLU A 35 17.57 3.48 6.18
C GLU A 35 16.91 3.34 4.81
N MET A 36 17.49 2.56 3.88
CA MET A 36 16.88 2.28 2.58
C MET A 36 15.49 1.64 2.72
N PHE A 37 15.33 0.68 3.62
CA PHE A 37 14.01 0.07 3.88
C PHE A 37 13.02 1.06 4.48
N ARG A 38 13.44 1.91 5.41
CA ARG A 38 12.59 2.97 5.97
C ARG A 38 12.11 3.92 4.88
N LEU A 39 13.02 4.40 4.04
CA LEU A 39 12.72 5.36 2.97
C LEU A 39 11.78 4.76 1.93
N VAL A 40 12.05 3.53 1.47
CA VAL A 40 11.20 2.90 0.45
C VAL A 40 9.82 2.55 0.98
N LEU A 41 9.68 2.16 2.26
CA LEU A 41 8.35 1.93 2.85
C LEU A 41 7.55 3.22 3.01
N GLU A 42 8.20 4.33 3.38
CA GLU A 42 7.53 5.64 3.42
C GLU A 42 7.14 6.11 2.01
N TYR A 43 7.97 5.85 1.00
CA TYR A 43 7.59 6.10 -0.40
C TYR A 43 6.37 5.27 -0.81
N LEU A 44 6.39 3.96 -0.54
CA LEU A 44 5.28 3.06 -0.87
C LEU A 44 3.99 3.51 -0.20
N LYS A 45 4.01 3.81 1.10
CA LYS A 45 2.87 4.31 1.87
C LYS A 45 2.18 5.53 1.24
N ASN A 46 2.95 6.40 0.58
CA ASN A 46 2.46 7.63 -0.03
C ASN A 46 2.29 7.53 -1.56
N SER A 47 2.45 6.34 -2.13
CA SER A 47 2.28 6.08 -3.56
C SER A 47 0.82 5.80 -3.93
N GLU A 48 0.52 5.77 -5.23
CA GLU A 48 -0.79 5.41 -5.78
C GLU A 48 -1.23 3.96 -5.49
N LEU A 49 -0.32 3.12 -4.98
CA LEU A 49 -0.62 1.74 -4.61
C LEU A 49 -1.58 1.64 -3.42
N PHE A 50 -1.64 2.69 -2.61
CA PHE A 50 -2.40 2.69 -1.37
C PHE A 50 -3.31 3.92 -1.22
N THR A 51 -4.51 3.69 -0.71
CA THR A 51 -5.49 4.73 -0.35
C THR A 51 -5.71 4.77 1.17
N GLY A 52 -6.37 5.80 1.67
CA GLY A 52 -6.66 6.03 3.09
C GLY A 52 -5.67 6.99 3.76
N LYS A 53 -6.10 7.64 4.85
CA LYS A 53 -5.33 8.70 5.53
C LYS A 53 -4.28 8.14 6.50
N ASN A 54 -4.74 7.52 7.58
CA ASN A 54 -3.88 7.01 8.66
C ASN A 54 -3.62 5.50 8.53
N LYS A 55 -4.58 4.78 7.96
CA LYS A 55 -4.54 3.35 7.71
C LYS A 55 -4.76 3.15 6.22
N LYS A 56 -3.88 2.35 5.62
CA LYS A 56 -3.79 2.21 4.19
C LYS A 56 -4.42 0.92 3.71
N HIS A 57 -5.23 1.04 2.66
CA HIS A 57 -5.82 -0.06 1.89
C HIS A 57 -5.15 -0.11 0.53
N ILE A 58 -5.26 -1.24 -0.18
CA ILE A 58 -4.80 -1.34 -1.56
C ILE A 58 -5.76 -0.55 -2.44
N THR A 59 -5.22 0.34 -3.27
CA THR A 59 -5.98 1.01 -4.32
C THR A 59 -6.15 0.07 -5.51
N LEU A 60 -7.27 0.11 -6.21
CA LEU A 60 -7.40 -0.53 -7.52
C LEU A 60 -6.93 0.43 -8.63
N ASN A 61 -5.63 0.42 -8.95
CA ASN A 61 -5.05 1.30 -9.96
C ASN A 61 -4.56 0.49 -11.17
N ASN A 62 -5.24 0.65 -12.31
CA ASN A 62 -4.95 -0.09 -13.55
C ASN A 62 -3.52 0.15 -14.08
N ARG A 63 -3.02 1.38 -13.98
CA ARG A 63 -1.64 1.71 -14.39
C ARG A 63 -0.64 0.94 -13.52
N CYS A 64 -0.83 0.94 -12.21
CA CYS A 64 0.03 0.20 -11.29
C CYS A 64 -0.03 -1.32 -11.50
N ILE A 65 -1.18 -1.88 -11.92
CA ILE A 65 -1.30 -3.29 -12.31
C ILE A 65 -0.48 -3.57 -13.56
N GLN A 66 -0.66 -2.77 -14.61
CA GLN A 66 0.04 -2.92 -15.90
C GLN A 66 1.57 -2.81 -15.73
N ASP A 67 2.02 -1.88 -14.89
CA ASP A 67 3.44 -1.65 -14.59
C ASP A 67 3.99 -2.67 -13.56
N ASN A 68 3.18 -3.62 -13.11
CA ASN A 68 3.53 -4.68 -12.15
C ASN A 68 4.03 -4.13 -10.79
N LEU A 69 3.55 -2.95 -10.38
CA LEU A 69 4.06 -2.23 -9.22
C LEU A 69 3.63 -2.87 -7.90
N TYR A 70 2.43 -3.46 -7.81
CA TYR A 70 2.00 -4.20 -6.61
C TYR A 70 2.91 -5.38 -6.29
N VAL A 71 3.35 -6.10 -7.32
CA VAL A 71 4.28 -7.23 -7.17
C VAL A 71 5.65 -6.75 -6.71
N GLU A 72 6.17 -5.65 -7.27
CA GLU A 72 7.46 -5.10 -6.83
C GLU A 72 7.39 -4.52 -5.41
N ALA A 73 6.28 -3.87 -5.04
CA ALA A 73 6.04 -3.41 -3.67
C ALA A 73 6.00 -4.58 -2.68
N GLY A 74 5.28 -5.65 -3.01
CA GLY A 74 5.25 -6.88 -2.20
C GLY A 74 6.64 -7.49 -2.01
N LYS A 75 7.46 -7.52 -3.07
CA LYS A 75 8.86 -7.98 -2.99
C LYS A 75 9.71 -7.10 -2.08
N ILE A 76 9.56 -5.78 -2.15
CA ILE A 76 10.30 -4.82 -1.31
C ILE A 76 9.90 -5.00 0.16
N ILE A 77 8.60 -5.10 0.45
CA ILE A 77 8.08 -5.33 1.79
C ILE A 77 8.61 -6.65 2.35
N ALA A 78 8.53 -7.74 1.58
CA ALA A 78 9.08 -9.03 1.98
C ALA A 78 10.59 -8.96 2.25
N LEU A 79 11.35 -8.23 1.41
CA LEU A 79 12.78 -8.04 1.59
C LEU A 79 13.10 -7.29 2.89
N SER A 80 12.33 -6.24 3.20
CA SER A 80 12.45 -5.53 4.47
C SER A 80 12.27 -6.49 5.64
N LEU A 81 11.21 -7.32 5.62
CA LEU A 81 10.92 -8.27 6.69
C LEU A 81 12.02 -9.33 6.84
N VAL A 82 12.46 -9.96 5.75
CA VAL A 82 13.51 -11.02 5.78
C VAL A 82 14.84 -10.48 6.32
N HIS A 83 15.19 -9.23 6.03
CA HIS A 83 16.45 -8.62 6.45
C HIS A 83 16.36 -7.85 7.76
N GLY A 84 15.26 -7.99 8.51
CA GLY A 84 15.07 -7.33 9.81
C GLY A 84 14.87 -5.81 9.72
N GLY A 85 14.48 -5.31 8.56
CA GLY A 85 14.01 -3.94 8.36
C GLY A 85 12.61 -3.70 8.95
N PRO A 86 12.10 -2.46 8.85
CA PRO A 86 10.76 -2.12 9.32
C PRO A 86 9.67 -2.91 8.58
N GLY A 87 8.59 -3.25 9.28
CA GLY A 87 7.36 -3.76 8.66
C GLY A 87 6.46 -2.63 8.12
N PRO A 88 5.45 -2.96 7.29
CA PRO A 88 4.51 -2.00 6.73
C PRO A 88 3.41 -1.61 7.74
N HIS A 89 3.79 -0.91 8.82
CA HIS A 89 2.89 -0.52 9.92
C HIS A 89 1.74 0.41 9.50
N PHE A 90 1.78 0.92 8.27
CA PHE A 90 0.76 1.77 7.69
C PHE A 90 -0.46 0.99 7.16
N PHE A 91 -0.38 -0.35 7.04
CA PHE A 91 -1.53 -1.15 6.63
C PHE A 91 -2.71 -0.99 7.58
N SER A 92 -3.92 -0.97 7.01
CA SER A 92 -5.15 -1.14 7.77
C SER A 92 -5.21 -2.54 8.38
N GLN A 93 -6.02 -2.69 9.43
CA GLN A 93 -6.19 -3.99 10.08
C GLN A 93 -6.74 -5.01 9.09
N THR A 94 -7.70 -4.62 8.26
CA THR A 94 -8.31 -5.47 7.23
C THR A 94 -7.30 -5.88 6.17
N LEU A 95 -6.49 -4.95 5.65
CA LEU A 95 -5.45 -5.30 4.67
C LEU A 95 -4.41 -6.25 5.27
N PHE A 96 -3.98 -6.00 6.51
CA PHE A 96 -3.07 -6.90 7.21
C PHE A 96 -3.68 -8.29 7.36
N SER A 97 -4.93 -8.40 7.84
CA SER A 97 -5.62 -9.67 8.01
C SER A 97 -5.78 -10.40 6.67
N LEU A 98 -6.09 -9.69 5.59
CA LEU A 98 -6.22 -10.27 4.25
C LEU A 98 -4.91 -10.94 3.80
N LEU A 99 -3.78 -10.27 4.02
CA LEU A 99 -2.46 -10.76 3.64
C LEU A 99 -1.96 -11.89 4.56
N ALA A 100 -2.25 -11.81 5.85
CA ALA A 100 -1.72 -12.75 6.85
C ALA A 100 -2.57 -14.01 7.02
N TYR A 101 -3.89 -13.88 6.89
CA TYR A 101 -4.87 -14.92 7.23
C TYR A 101 -5.82 -15.29 6.10
N GLY A 102 -5.72 -14.62 4.93
CA GLY A 102 -6.58 -14.89 3.78
C GLY A 102 -7.93 -14.17 3.84
N HIS A 103 -8.63 -14.19 2.71
CA HIS A 103 -9.94 -13.53 2.55
C HIS A 103 -11.05 -14.26 3.30
N GLU A 104 -10.90 -15.57 3.51
CA GLU A 104 -11.81 -16.42 4.25
C GLU A 104 -11.89 -16.05 5.74
N ASN A 105 -10.82 -15.47 6.29
CA ASN A 105 -10.73 -15.06 7.69
C ASN A 105 -10.76 -13.52 7.87
N THR A 106 -11.07 -12.79 6.81
CA THR A 106 -11.07 -11.32 6.82
C THR A 106 -12.44 -10.81 6.40
N VAL A 107 -13.15 -10.20 7.35
CA VAL A 107 -14.44 -9.57 7.08
C VAL A 107 -14.23 -8.06 6.98
N PRO A 108 -14.43 -7.46 5.79
CA PRO A 108 -14.37 -6.01 5.65
C PRO A 108 -15.55 -5.37 6.39
N THR A 109 -15.33 -4.18 6.90
CA THR A 109 -16.32 -3.34 7.58
C THR A 109 -16.54 -2.06 6.80
N LEU A 110 -17.53 -1.26 7.22
CA LEU A 110 -17.76 0.06 6.65
C LEU A 110 -16.54 0.99 6.83
N ASP A 111 -15.64 0.67 7.77
CA ASP A 111 -14.38 1.39 7.97
C ASP A 111 -13.32 1.16 6.90
N ASP A 112 -13.52 0.16 6.05
CA ASP A 112 -12.59 -0.17 4.97
C ASP A 112 -12.92 0.52 3.64
N VAL A 113 -13.96 1.35 3.65
CA VAL A 113 -14.53 2.00 2.47
C VAL A 113 -14.24 3.50 2.53
N ASP A 114 -13.93 4.10 1.37
CA ASP A 114 -13.70 5.54 1.27
C ASP A 114 -14.92 6.35 1.75
N GLU A 115 -14.69 7.52 2.32
CA GLU A 115 -15.69 8.29 3.08
C GLU A 115 -16.93 8.66 2.25
N ASP A 116 -16.74 8.95 0.97
CA ASP A 116 -17.79 9.24 0.00
C ASP A 116 -18.67 8.02 -0.26
N ILE A 117 -18.05 6.85 -0.50
CA ILE A 117 -18.76 5.59 -0.70
C ILE A 117 -19.46 5.16 0.59
N ARG A 118 -18.79 5.28 1.75
CA ARG A 118 -19.40 5.06 3.06
C ARG A 118 -20.65 5.91 3.23
N THR A 119 -20.55 7.21 2.96
CA THR A 119 -21.68 8.14 3.09
C THR A 119 -22.84 7.72 2.18
N ALA A 120 -22.54 7.30 0.95
CA ALA A 120 -23.55 6.78 0.04
C ALA A 120 -24.21 5.50 0.59
N ILE A 121 -23.43 4.54 1.11
CA ILE A 121 -23.95 3.30 1.72
C ILE A 121 -24.85 3.61 2.91
N VAL A 122 -24.43 4.50 3.82
CA VAL A 122 -25.23 4.87 5.00
C VAL A 122 -26.55 5.49 4.57
N LYS A 123 -26.51 6.46 3.65
CA LYS A 123 -27.73 7.07 3.12
C LYS A 123 -28.64 6.01 2.49
N LEU A 124 -28.10 5.07 1.70
CA LEU A 124 -28.88 4.00 1.08
C LEU A 124 -29.57 3.10 2.13
N GLN A 125 -28.93 2.87 3.29
CA GLN A 125 -29.52 2.09 4.38
C GLN A 125 -30.66 2.83 5.08
N GLU A 126 -30.65 4.17 5.08
CA GLU A 126 -31.67 5.02 5.70
C GLU A 126 -32.83 5.37 4.75
N LEU A 127 -32.74 5.02 3.47
CA LEU A 127 -33.79 5.30 2.50
C LEU A 127 -35.03 4.42 2.72
N GLU A 128 -36.17 5.08 2.92
CA GLU A 128 -37.48 4.41 2.99
C GLU A 128 -38.28 4.52 1.68
N ILE A 129 -37.94 5.51 0.82
CA ILE A 129 -38.74 5.90 -0.35
C ILE A 129 -37.94 5.80 -1.66
N LEU A 130 -38.57 5.25 -2.70
CA LEU A 130 -37.96 5.08 -4.03
C LEU A 130 -37.62 6.39 -4.76
N SER A 131 -38.32 7.49 -4.48
CA SER A 131 -38.00 8.82 -5.06
C SER A 131 -36.61 9.28 -4.63
N ASP A 132 -36.30 9.09 -3.35
CA ASP A 132 -35.07 9.56 -2.73
C ASP A 132 -33.87 8.76 -3.24
N LEU A 133 -34.09 7.48 -3.60
CA LEU A 133 -33.11 6.66 -4.30
C LEU A 133 -32.81 7.19 -5.71
N GLN A 134 -33.83 7.61 -6.46
CA GLN A 134 -33.65 8.18 -7.80
C GLN A 134 -32.85 9.48 -7.75
N GLU A 135 -33.14 10.37 -6.79
CA GLU A 135 -32.37 11.60 -6.60
C GLU A 135 -30.91 11.32 -6.22
N MET A 136 -30.67 10.36 -5.34
CA MET A 136 -29.32 9.97 -4.97
C MET A 136 -28.54 9.43 -6.18
N LEU A 137 -29.12 8.53 -6.99
CA LEU A 137 -28.45 7.94 -8.15
C LEU A 137 -28.04 9.00 -9.18
N ILE A 138 -28.87 10.03 -9.38
CA ILE A 138 -28.54 11.17 -10.24
C ILE A 138 -27.32 11.92 -9.69
N SER A 139 -27.24 12.13 -8.38
CA SER A 139 -26.10 12.82 -7.74
C SER A 139 -24.79 12.02 -7.80
N VAL A 140 -24.87 10.69 -7.68
CA VAL A 140 -23.76 9.72 -7.66
C VAL A 140 -23.18 9.46 -9.05
N SER A 141 -23.94 9.64 -10.14
CA SER A 141 -23.47 9.43 -11.52
C SER A 141 -22.31 10.32 -11.98
N SER A 142 -21.81 11.19 -11.08
CA SER A 142 -20.67 12.08 -11.30
C SER A 142 -19.31 11.45 -10.91
N PHE A 143 -19.26 10.21 -10.41
CA PHE A 143 -17.98 9.55 -10.10
C PHE A 143 -17.22 9.22 -11.39
N PRO A 144 -16.03 9.82 -11.63
CA PRO A 144 -15.23 9.47 -12.79
C PRO A 144 -14.69 8.04 -12.59
N ILE A 145 -15.00 7.16 -13.56
CA ILE A 145 -14.39 5.83 -13.70
C ILE A 145 -12.93 6.00 -14.15
#